data_AF-A0A9J8CI25-F1
#
_entry.id   AF-A0A9J8CI25-F1
#
_cell.length_a   1.000
_cell.length_b   1.000
_cell.length_c   1.000
_cell.angle_alpha   90.00
_cell.angle_beta   90.00
_cell.angle_gamma   90.00
#
_symmetry.space_group_name_H-M   'P 1'
#
loop_
_entity.id
_entity.type
_entity.pdbx_description
1 polymer ?
#
loop_
_entity_poly.entity_id
_entity_poly.type
_entity_poly.pdbx_seq_one_letter_code
_entity_poly.pdbx_strand_id
1 'polypeptide(L)'
;MAHAKRFSQIPMSKCMRDLCKEEDYTFLNSLGKQEESLEESTCLESECQEKQEERIRYRQEREQLEREKQREKEEQQKEKDKQWKSHVAELAVQRKAIHAKLDRLREFRDFQKKVVLQDLGLDPGSENESVKHLMMRL
;
A
#
# COMPACT_ATOMS: atom_id res chain seq x y z
N MET A 1 -31.04 49.27 42.72
CA MET A 1 -32.30 49.96 42.35
C MET A 1 -32.24 50.71 41.00
N ALA A 2 -31.07 51.01 40.42
CA ALA A 2 -30.99 51.78 39.17
C ALA A 2 -31.41 50.98 37.91
N HIS A 3 -31.17 49.66 37.88
CA HIS A 3 -31.51 48.80 36.74
C HIS A 3 -33.01 48.51 36.64
N ALA A 4 -33.70 48.29 37.76
CA ALA A 4 -35.16 48.15 37.81
C ALA A 4 -35.90 49.37 37.22
N LYS A 5 -35.32 50.58 37.30
CA LYS A 5 -35.88 51.79 36.68
C LYS A 5 -35.71 51.85 35.15
N ARG A 6 -34.74 51.12 34.57
CA ARG A 6 -34.56 51.06 33.11
C ARG A 6 -35.51 50.07 32.43
N PHE A 7 -35.88 48.99 33.13
CA PHE A 7 -36.73 47.94 32.58
C PHE A 7 -38.23 48.15 32.84
N SER A 8 -38.63 49.12 33.66
CA SER A 8 -40.05 49.45 33.88
C SER A 8 -40.77 49.99 32.64
N GLN A 9 -40.02 50.45 31.63
CA GLN A 9 -40.56 50.96 30.37
C GLN A 9 -40.68 49.89 29.27
N ILE A 10 -40.10 48.70 29.45
CA ILE A 10 -40.22 47.61 28.48
C ILE A 10 -41.42 46.75 28.89
N PRO A 11 -42.51 46.68 28.09
CA PRO A 11 -43.70 45.95 28.48
C PRO A 11 -43.42 44.44 28.39
N MET A 12 -43.09 43.81 29.51
CA MET A 12 -43.05 42.35 29.63
C MET A 12 -44.38 41.84 30.17
N SER A 13 -44.82 40.67 29.70
CA SER A 13 -45.98 39.98 30.25
C SER A 13 -45.76 39.69 31.75
N LYS A 14 -46.84 39.72 32.54
CA LYS A 14 -46.78 39.61 34.01
C LYS A 14 -46.06 38.32 34.47
N CYS A 15 -46.25 37.22 33.74
CA CYS A 15 -45.59 35.93 33.93
C CYS A 15 -44.06 35.99 33.73
N MET A 16 -43.59 36.72 32.71
CA MET A 16 -42.16 36.82 32.41
C MET A 16 -41.40 37.68 33.45
N ARG A 17 -42.11 38.56 34.16
CA ARG A 17 -41.50 39.42 35.18
C ARG A 17 -41.05 38.63 36.41
N ASP A 18 -41.76 37.57 36.75
CA ASP A 18 -41.44 36.71 37.90
C ASP A 18 -40.34 35.68 37.56
N LEU A 19 -40.16 35.39 36.27
CA LEU A 19 -39.16 34.44 35.74
C LEU A 19 -37.79 35.05 35.51
N CYS A 20 -37.69 36.36 35.30
CA CYS A 20 -36.42 37.04 35.01
C CYS A 20 -35.95 37.82 36.24
N LYS A 21 -35.18 37.18 37.12
CA LYS A 21 -34.63 37.82 38.32
C LYS A 21 -33.29 38.50 38.02
N GLU A 22 -32.96 39.58 38.73
CA GLU A 22 -31.69 40.30 38.57
C GLU A 22 -30.46 39.40 38.83
N GLU A 23 -30.65 38.35 39.64
CA GLU A 23 -29.71 37.27 39.95
C GLU A 23 -29.31 36.44 38.71
N ASP A 24 -30.24 36.27 37.76
CA ASP A 24 -30.02 35.49 36.54
C ASP A 24 -29.11 36.23 35.54
N TYR A 25 -28.93 37.54 35.72
CA TYR A 25 -28.10 38.40 34.85
C TYR A 25 -26.72 38.70 35.45
N THR A 26 -26.33 38.01 36.52
CA THR A 26 -25.01 38.15 37.16
C THR A 26 -23.85 37.92 36.18
N PHE A 27 -24.03 37.06 35.16
CA PHE A 27 -23.06 36.83 34.08
C PHE A 27 -22.81 38.07 33.19
N LEU A 28 -23.71 39.06 33.19
CA LEU A 28 -23.51 40.33 32.48
C LEU A 28 -22.66 41.32 33.29
N ASN A 29 -22.60 41.17 34.62
CA ASN A 29 -21.72 41.99 35.47
C ASN A 29 -20.24 41.62 35.33
N SER A 30 -19.92 40.40 34.86
CA SER A 30 -18.56 39.99 34.53
C SER A 30 -17.97 40.69 33.29
N LEU A 31 -18.80 41.35 32.47
CA LEU A 31 -18.33 42.06 31.29
C LEU A 31 -17.48 43.29 31.62
N GLY A 32 -17.53 43.79 32.86
CA GLY A 32 -16.71 44.92 33.34
C GLY A 32 -15.30 44.54 33.82
N LYS A 33 -14.93 43.25 33.84
CA LYS A 33 -13.60 42.75 34.24
C LYS A 33 -12.76 42.34 33.02
N GLN A 34 -12.73 43.19 32.01
CA GLN A 34 -12.30 42.82 30.66
C GLN A 34 -10.76 42.82 30.45
N GLU A 35 -9.97 43.34 31.39
CA GLU A 35 -8.51 43.43 31.25
C GLU A 35 -7.78 42.13 31.62
N GLU A 36 -8.13 41.45 32.72
CA GLU A 36 -7.53 40.15 33.08
C GLU A 36 -7.95 39.01 32.11
N SER A 37 -9.15 39.11 31.52
CA SER A 37 -9.63 38.10 30.56
C SER A 37 -8.92 38.16 29.21
N LEU A 38 -8.29 39.28 28.85
CA LEU A 38 -7.69 39.46 27.53
C LEU A 38 -6.33 38.76 27.45
N GLU A 39 -5.52 38.83 28.51
CA GLU A 39 -4.25 38.09 28.61
C GLU A 39 -4.50 36.57 28.70
N GLU A 40 -5.44 36.14 29.55
CA GLU A 40 -5.86 34.73 29.62
C GLU A 40 -6.43 34.23 28.27
N SER A 41 -7.19 35.06 27.54
CA SER A 41 -7.70 34.74 26.20
C SER A 41 -6.56 34.57 25.19
N THR A 42 -5.56 35.45 25.18
CA THR A 42 -4.40 35.32 24.27
C THR A 42 -3.52 34.11 24.60
N CYS A 43 -3.39 33.75 25.88
CA CYS A 43 -2.68 32.55 26.32
C CYS A 43 -3.39 31.27 25.84
N LEU A 44 -4.72 31.22 25.99
CA LEU A 44 -5.54 30.11 25.51
C LEU A 44 -5.53 29.98 23.98
N GLU A 45 -5.51 31.10 23.25
CA GLU A 45 -5.36 31.10 21.79
C GLU A 45 -4.01 30.53 21.35
N SER A 46 -2.92 30.87 22.04
CA SER A 46 -1.58 30.33 21.76
C SER A 46 -1.53 28.82 22.00
N GLU A 47 -2.08 28.33 23.12
CA GLU A 47 -2.15 26.88 23.37
C GLU A 47 -3.02 26.14 22.34
N CYS A 48 -4.11 26.77 21.90
CA CYS A 48 -4.97 26.22 20.85
C CYS A 48 -4.22 26.11 19.51
N GLN A 49 -3.42 27.12 19.16
CA GLN A 49 -2.59 27.11 17.96
C GLN A 49 -1.51 26.02 18.03
N GLU A 50 -0.80 25.89 19.15
CA GLU A 50 0.23 24.87 19.34
C GLU A 50 -0.34 23.45 19.22
N LYS A 51 -1.50 23.18 19.85
CA LYS A 51 -2.21 21.90 19.73
C LYS A 51 -2.66 21.63 18.29
N GLN A 52 -2.99 22.67 17.52
CA GLN A 52 -3.36 22.52 16.11
C GLN A 52 -2.15 22.19 15.23
N GLU A 53 -1.02 22.86 15.46
CA GLU A 53 0.24 22.57 14.78
C GLU A 53 0.74 21.16 15.08
N GLU A 54 0.68 20.72 16.33
CA GLU A 54 0.99 19.33 16.71
C GLU A 54 0.16 18.32 15.93
N ARG A 55 -1.16 18.53 15.83
CA ARG A 55 -2.05 17.65 15.05
C ARG A 55 -1.70 17.63 13.56
N ILE A 56 -1.16 18.73 13.02
CA ILE A 56 -0.66 18.79 11.64
C ILE A 56 0.64 17.99 11.53
N ARG A 57 1.60 18.17 12.45
CA ARG A 57 2.85 17.41 12.50
C ARG A 57 2.59 15.90 12.57
N TYR A 58 1.74 15.45 13.48
CA TYR A 58 1.38 14.03 13.61
C TYR A 58 0.66 13.46 12.38
N ARG A 59 -0.06 14.28 11.61
CA ARG A 59 -0.64 13.84 10.34
C ARG A 59 0.44 13.68 9.27
N GLN A 60 1.34 14.64 9.15
CA GLN A 60 2.44 14.59 8.19
C GLN A 60 3.41 13.44 8.46
N GLU A 61 3.75 13.19 9.73
CA GLU A 61 4.61 12.09 10.14
C GLU A 61 3.99 10.73 9.80
N ARG A 62 2.68 10.55 10.09
CA ARG A 62 1.96 9.33 9.68
C ARG A 62 1.96 9.13 8.18
N GLU A 63 1.72 10.19 7.42
CA GLU A 63 1.72 10.12 5.96
C GLU A 63 3.12 9.79 5.42
N GLN A 64 4.18 10.33 6.02
CA GLN A 64 5.56 9.98 5.68
C GLN A 64 5.86 8.51 5.98
N LEU A 65 5.47 8.03 7.15
CA LEU A 65 5.66 6.63 7.55
C LEU A 65 4.91 5.67 6.63
N GLU A 66 3.68 6.02 6.22
CA GLU A 66 2.91 5.24 5.26
C GLU A 66 3.57 5.21 3.88
N ARG A 67 4.06 6.37 3.41
CA ARG A 67 4.83 6.46 2.15
C ARG A 67 6.12 5.63 2.22
N GLU A 68 6.82 5.63 3.35
CA GLU A 68 8.01 4.80 3.55
C GLU A 68 7.70 3.30 3.54
N LYS A 69 6.68 2.86 4.28
CA LYS A 69 6.22 1.47 4.26
C LYS A 69 5.81 1.03 2.86
N GLN A 70 5.20 1.92 2.09
CA GLN A 70 4.82 1.63 0.71
C GLN A 70 6.06 1.48 -0.19
N ARG A 71 7.04 2.38 -0.08
CA ARG A 71 8.31 2.28 -0.79
C ARG A 71 9.05 0.98 -0.46
N GLU A 72 9.13 0.62 0.83
CA GLU A 72 9.77 -0.62 1.26
C GLU A 72 9.11 -1.85 0.65
N LYS A 73 7.76 -1.92 0.65
CA LYS A 73 7.03 -3.01 -0.01
C LYS A 73 7.30 -3.06 -1.52
N GLU A 74 7.35 -1.92 -2.18
CA GLU A 74 7.67 -1.85 -3.61
C GLU A 74 9.10 -2.32 -3.90
N GLU A 75 10.07 -1.96 -3.06
CA GLU A 75 11.46 -2.41 -3.19
C GLU A 75 11.58 -3.92 -2.97
N GLN A 76 10.95 -4.46 -1.92
CA GLN A 76 10.90 -5.90 -1.68
C GLN A 76 10.24 -6.64 -2.85
N GLN A 77 9.17 -6.09 -3.43
CA GLN A 77 8.53 -6.68 -4.60
C GLN A 77 9.46 -6.66 -5.81
N LYS A 78 10.13 -5.53 -6.08
CA LYS A 78 11.10 -5.41 -7.18
C LYS A 78 12.26 -6.38 -7.02
N GLU A 79 12.75 -6.59 -5.80
CA GLU A 79 13.81 -7.55 -5.52
C GLU A 79 13.35 -8.99 -5.80
N LYS A 80 12.18 -9.38 -5.30
CA LYS A 80 11.59 -10.69 -5.60
C LYS A 80 11.37 -10.89 -7.09
N ASP A 81 10.89 -9.87 -7.80
CA ASP A 81 10.71 -9.92 -9.26
C ASP A 81 12.05 -10.10 -9.99
N LYS A 82 13.13 -9.45 -9.52
CA LYS A 82 14.48 -9.64 -10.07
C LYS A 82 14.98 -11.06 -9.83
N GLN A 83 14.83 -11.57 -8.60
CA GLN A 83 15.22 -12.95 -8.25
C GLN A 83 14.44 -13.96 -9.09
N TRP A 84 13.12 -13.79 -9.23
CA TRP A 84 12.28 -14.63 -10.07
C TRP A 84 12.71 -14.58 -11.54
N LYS A 85 12.97 -13.40 -12.10
CA LYS A 85 13.48 -13.24 -13.47
C LYS A 85 14.81 -13.97 -13.67
N SER A 86 15.76 -13.84 -12.73
CA SER A 86 17.05 -14.55 -12.79
C SER A 86 16.84 -16.06 -12.77
N HIS A 87 16.01 -16.55 -11.85
CA HIS A 87 15.72 -17.98 -11.73
C HIS A 87 15.06 -18.55 -12.98
N VAL A 88 14.09 -17.83 -13.57
CA VAL A 88 13.46 -18.24 -14.84
C VAL A 88 14.47 -18.25 -15.99
N ALA A 89 15.40 -17.28 -16.04
CA ALA A 89 16.46 -17.26 -17.05
C ALA A 89 17.41 -18.46 -16.91
N GLU A 90 17.81 -18.81 -15.68
CA GLU A 90 18.61 -20.01 -15.40
C GLU A 90 17.90 -21.29 -15.84
N LEU A 91 16.61 -21.44 -15.50
CA LEU A 91 15.80 -22.57 -15.95
C LEU A 91 15.71 -22.63 -17.48
N ALA A 92 15.61 -21.49 -18.17
CA ALA A 92 15.59 -21.45 -19.63
C ALA A 92 16.93 -21.94 -20.22
N VAL A 93 18.07 -21.57 -19.61
CA VAL A 93 19.40 -22.07 -20.00
C VAL A 93 19.49 -23.59 -19.79
N GLN A 94 19.05 -24.08 -18.65
CA GLN A 94 19.03 -25.53 -18.35
C GLN A 94 18.15 -26.30 -19.35
N ARG A 95 16.95 -25.79 -19.65
CA ARG A 95 16.05 -26.38 -20.67
C ARG A 95 16.72 -26.45 -22.03
N LYS A 96 17.37 -25.36 -22.48
CA LYS A 96 18.12 -25.35 -23.74
C LYS A 96 19.24 -26.40 -23.75
N ALA A 97 19.97 -26.55 -22.65
CA ALA A 97 21.02 -27.56 -22.54
C ALA A 97 20.46 -29.00 -22.60
N ILE A 98 19.30 -29.25 -21.98
CA ILE A 98 18.62 -30.55 -22.07
C ILE A 98 18.17 -30.83 -23.51
N HIS A 99 17.53 -29.86 -24.16
CA HIS A 99 17.11 -30.01 -25.56
C HIS A 99 18.31 -30.27 -26.48
N ALA A 100 19.41 -29.54 -26.33
CA ALA A 100 20.62 -29.77 -27.12
C ALA A 100 21.20 -31.18 -26.90
N LYS A 101 21.15 -31.71 -25.67
CA LYS A 101 21.54 -33.11 -25.40
C LYS A 101 20.58 -34.09 -26.07
N LEU A 102 19.29 -33.83 -26.03
CA LEU A 102 18.26 -34.67 -26.64
C LEU A 102 18.42 -34.70 -28.17
N ASP A 103 18.68 -33.56 -28.80
CA ASP A 103 18.94 -33.46 -30.23
C ASP A 103 20.19 -34.25 -30.63
N ARG A 104 21.29 -34.14 -29.87
CA ARG A 104 22.50 -34.96 -30.09
C ARG A 104 22.22 -36.46 -29.97
N LEU A 105 21.41 -36.87 -29.00
CA LEU A 105 21.03 -38.28 -28.84
C LEU A 105 20.17 -38.77 -30.01
N ARG A 106 19.27 -37.93 -30.54
CA ARG A 106 18.51 -38.24 -31.76
C ARG A 106 19.44 -38.40 -32.96
N GLU A 107 20.33 -37.45 -33.19
CA GLU A 107 21.31 -37.52 -34.28
C GLU A 107 22.18 -38.77 -34.18
N PHE A 108 22.64 -39.11 -32.97
CA PHE A 108 23.42 -40.32 -32.74
C PHE A 108 22.61 -41.59 -33.03
N ARG A 109 21.34 -41.63 -32.61
CA ARG A 109 20.46 -42.76 -32.88
C ARG A 109 20.14 -42.91 -34.38
N ASP A 110 19.95 -41.79 -35.07
CA ASP A 110 19.76 -41.78 -36.52
C ASP A 110 21.02 -42.25 -37.25
N PHE A 111 22.20 -41.87 -36.76
CA PHE A 111 23.47 -42.37 -37.25
C PHE A 111 23.59 -43.89 -37.06
N GLN A 112 23.32 -44.39 -35.85
CA GLN A 112 23.32 -45.84 -35.58
C GLN A 112 22.36 -46.60 -36.50
N LYS A 113 21.14 -46.06 -36.71
CA LYS A 113 20.16 -46.63 -37.64
C LYS A 113 20.70 -46.69 -39.07
N LYS A 114 21.36 -45.63 -39.55
CA LYS A 114 21.98 -45.60 -40.89
C LYS A 114 23.08 -46.65 -41.04
N VAL A 115 23.95 -46.77 -40.04
CA VAL A 115 25.04 -47.78 -40.05
C VAL A 115 24.45 -49.19 -40.12
N VAL A 116 23.46 -49.51 -39.29
CA VAL A 116 22.82 -50.85 -39.31
C VAL A 116 22.12 -51.12 -40.65
N LEU A 117 21.42 -50.14 -41.22
CA LEU A 117 20.81 -50.31 -42.54
C LEU A 117 21.86 -50.55 -43.62
N GLN A 118 22.99 -49.82 -43.58
CA GLN A 118 24.09 -50.00 -44.52
C GLN A 118 24.73 -51.40 -44.39
N ASP A 119 25.00 -51.87 -43.17
CA ASP A 119 25.57 -53.20 -42.92
C ASP A 119 24.65 -54.33 -43.40
N LEU A 120 23.33 -54.10 -43.36
CA LEU A 120 22.31 -55.04 -43.85
C LEU A 120 22.03 -54.89 -45.36
N GLY A 121 22.67 -53.95 -46.05
CA GLY A 121 22.43 -53.66 -47.47
C GLY A 121 21.04 -53.09 -47.77
N LEU A 122 20.39 -52.49 -46.78
CA LEU A 122 19.06 -51.90 -46.88
C LEU A 122 19.15 -50.41 -47.20
N ASP A 123 18.14 -49.89 -47.89
CA ASP A 123 18.05 -48.46 -48.22
C ASP A 123 17.99 -47.60 -46.93
N PRO A 124 18.88 -46.60 -46.76
CA PRO A 124 18.87 -45.69 -45.60
C PRO A 124 17.56 -44.90 -45.41
N GLY A 125 16.71 -44.79 -46.44
CA GLY A 125 15.36 -44.23 -46.34
C GLY A 125 14.28 -45.22 -45.86
N SER A 126 14.60 -46.51 -45.72
CA SER A 126 13.63 -47.56 -45.42
C SER A 126 13.18 -47.54 -43.96
N GLU A 127 11.87 -47.48 -43.74
CA GLU A 127 11.27 -47.72 -42.42
C GLU A 127 11.15 -49.23 -42.15
N ASN A 128 12.28 -49.87 -41.83
CA ASN A 128 12.28 -51.28 -41.48
C ASN A 128 11.97 -51.50 -39.99
N GLU A 129 10.80 -52.07 -39.69
CA GLU A 129 10.33 -52.33 -38.33
C GLU A 129 11.23 -53.30 -37.54
N SER A 130 11.91 -54.22 -38.23
CA SER A 130 12.88 -55.14 -37.59
C SER A 130 14.09 -54.38 -37.03
N VAL A 131 14.59 -53.38 -37.78
CA VAL A 131 15.71 -52.51 -37.35
C VAL A 131 15.25 -51.57 -36.24
N LYS A 132 14.02 -51.04 -36.29
CA LYS A 132 13.43 -50.27 -35.19
C LYS A 132 13.37 -51.11 -33.90
N HIS A 133 12.91 -52.36 -33.98
CA HIS A 133 12.85 -53.27 -32.83
C HIS A 133 14.25 -53.60 -32.29
N LEU A 134 15.24 -53.80 -33.16
CA LEU A 134 16.64 -54.01 -32.76
C LEU A 134 17.19 -52.79 -32.00
N MET A 135 16.94 -51.59 -32.51
CA MET A 135 17.32 -50.30 -31.92
C MET A 135 16.55 -49.93 -30.64
N MET A 136 15.52 -50.68 -30.25
CA MET A 136 14.80 -50.50 -28.98
C MET A 136 15.26 -51.48 -27.89
N ARG A 137 15.97 -52.54 -28.25
CA ARG A 137 16.50 -53.56 -27.31
C ARG A 137 17.92 -53.25 -26.84
N LEU A 138 18.64 -52.42 -27.59
CA LEU A 138 19.95 -51.86 -27.25
C LEU A 138 19.75 -50.54 -26.48
#